data_AF-A0A822C8N9-F1
#
_entry.id   AF-A0A822C8N9-F1
#
_cell.length_a   1.000
_cell.length_b   1.000
_cell.length_c   1.000
_cell.angle_alpha   90.00
_cell.angle_beta   90.00
_cell.angle_gamma   90.00
#
_symmetry.space_group_name_H-M   'P 1'
#
loop_
_entity.id
_entity.type
_entity.pdbx_description
1 polymer ?
#
loop_
_entity_poly.entity_id
_entity_poly.type
_entity_poly.pdbx_seq_one_letter_code
_entity_poly.pdbx_strand_id
1 'polypeptide(L)'
;MTLSDKKNDIHAKLMSHYPEDFEWWYYIILFVSFVLGLIYCYSSSLLPGYIMIAAIIVNFIMMIPTGVIVAVTNTIFVLGVPIDVLSSVILPGNPIGFLTLRAYTFSCQYQIIHVLISFKIAHYMKTFSVGSIYSPLLFGLLVGLVLPIISWFLWKKFPNIKWLAFIHFPMILVAASNVPPAPAGEYTPCV
;
A
#
# COMPACT_ATOMS: atom_id res chain seq x y z
N MET A 1 0.68 -4.34 27.43
CA MET A 1 0.99 -5.75 27.17
C MET A 1 2.51 -5.87 27.04
N THR A 2 3.17 -6.42 28.05
CA THR A 2 4.64 -6.50 28.12
C THR A 2 5.16 -7.62 27.23
N LEU A 3 6.34 -7.43 26.64
CA LEU A 3 6.93 -8.33 25.62
C LEU A 3 7.17 -9.78 26.10
N SER A 4 7.17 -10.01 27.42
CA SER A 4 7.38 -11.33 28.02
C SER A 4 6.19 -12.28 27.87
N ASP A 5 4.95 -11.78 27.84
CA ASP A 5 3.75 -12.62 27.63
C ASP A 5 3.63 -13.09 26.19
N LYS A 6 4.11 -12.30 25.23
CA LYS A 6 4.04 -12.61 23.78
C LYS A 6 4.86 -13.85 23.40
N LYS A 7 5.90 -14.17 24.18
CA LYS A 7 6.74 -15.37 23.99
C LYS A 7 6.03 -16.66 24.44
N ASN A 8 4.99 -16.54 25.27
CA ASN A 8 4.16 -17.66 25.74
C ASN A 8 2.81 -17.77 24.99
N ASP A 9 2.55 -16.91 24.01
CA ASP A 9 1.32 -16.97 23.23
C ASP A 9 1.35 -18.19 22.29
N ILE A 10 0.27 -18.99 22.31
CA ILE A 10 0.19 -20.27 21.59
C ILE A 10 0.38 -20.05 20.08
N HIS A 11 -0.15 -18.95 19.55
CA HIS A 11 0.02 -18.57 18.14
C HIS A 11 1.47 -18.23 17.80
N ALA A 12 2.18 -17.51 18.67
CA ALA A 12 3.59 -17.15 18.46
C ALA A 12 4.50 -18.39 18.51
N LYS A 13 4.23 -19.32 19.43
CA LYS A 13 4.96 -20.60 19.53
C LYS A 13 4.68 -21.54 18.37
N LEU A 14 3.44 -21.54 17.86
CA LEU A 14 3.10 -22.27 16.63
C LEU A 14 3.74 -21.63 15.38
N MET A 15 4.04 -20.33 15.43
CA MET A 15 4.68 -19.61 14.33
C MET A 15 6.20 -19.74 14.30
N SER A 16 6.87 -19.98 15.45
CA SER A 16 8.32 -20.18 15.50
C SER A 16 8.82 -21.46 14.81
N HIS A 17 7.90 -22.34 14.38
CA HIS A 17 8.23 -23.54 13.61
C HIS A 17 8.34 -23.26 12.11
N TYR A 18 7.80 -22.13 11.62
CA TYR A 18 7.94 -21.73 10.24
C TYR A 18 9.23 -20.91 10.07
N PRO A 19 10.07 -21.22 9.08
CA PRO A 19 11.23 -20.38 8.78
C PRO A 19 10.73 -18.97 8.42
N GLU A 20 11.34 -17.95 9.02
CA GLU A 20 11.13 -16.57 8.59
C GLU A 20 11.74 -16.42 7.20
N ASP A 21 10.89 -16.40 6.18
CA ASP A 21 11.34 -16.25 4.79
C ASP A 21 12.01 -14.88 4.61
N PHE A 22 13.13 -14.87 3.88
CA PHE A 22 13.96 -13.70 3.64
C PHE A 22 13.14 -12.59 2.92
N GLU A 23 12.96 -11.44 3.57
CA GLU A 23 12.09 -10.32 3.12
C GLU A 23 12.75 -9.38 2.08
N TRP A 24 13.97 -9.67 1.62
CA TRP A 24 14.78 -8.84 0.71
C TRP A 24 14.04 -8.31 -0.53
N TRP A 25 13.13 -9.10 -1.07
CA TRP A 25 12.37 -8.74 -2.25
C TRP A 25 11.42 -7.56 -2.00
N TYR A 26 10.89 -7.38 -0.78
CA TYR A 26 10.12 -6.18 -0.41
C TYR A 26 10.99 -4.93 -0.44
N TYR A 27 12.23 -5.02 0.04
CA TYR A 27 13.19 -3.92 -0.02
C TYR A 27 13.57 -3.57 -1.47
N ILE A 28 13.68 -4.57 -2.36
CA ILE A 28 13.90 -4.34 -3.79
C ILE A 28 12.71 -3.60 -4.42
N ILE A 29 11.47 -4.04 -4.16
CA ILE A 29 10.28 -3.37 -4.71
C ILE A 29 10.19 -1.93 -4.19
N LEU A 30 10.47 -1.71 -2.90
CA LEU A 30 10.51 -0.37 -2.32
C LEU A 30 11.57 0.50 -2.99
N PHE A 31 12.77 -0.04 -3.22
CA PHE A 31 13.86 0.66 -3.88
C PHE A 31 13.51 1.02 -5.35
N VAL A 32 12.94 0.07 -6.10
CA VAL A 32 12.48 0.30 -7.48
C VAL A 32 11.40 1.38 -7.52
N SER A 33 10.41 1.33 -6.63
CA SER A 33 9.35 2.35 -6.54
C SER A 33 9.91 3.73 -6.18
N PHE A 34 10.91 3.78 -5.30
CA PHE A 34 11.57 5.03 -4.93
C PHE A 34 12.30 5.67 -6.12
N VAL A 35 13.06 4.87 -6.87
CA VAL A 35 13.77 5.33 -8.06
C VAL A 35 12.81 5.84 -9.14
N LEU A 36 11.70 5.11 -9.39
CA LEU A 36 10.66 5.55 -10.32
C LEU A 36 10.01 6.87 -9.88
N GLY A 37 9.78 7.06 -8.58
CA GLY A 37 9.27 8.32 -8.04
C GLY A 37 10.24 9.49 -8.24
N LEU A 38 11.54 9.29 -8.04
CA LEU A 38 12.56 10.31 -8.31
C LEU A 38 12.63 10.68 -9.79
N ILE A 39 12.54 9.70 -10.69
CA ILE A 39 12.51 9.92 -12.15
C ILE A 39 11.29 10.76 -12.54
N TYR A 40 10.12 10.48 -11.96
CA TYR A 40 8.91 11.26 -12.20
C TYR A 40 9.05 12.72 -11.74
N CYS A 41 9.62 12.96 -10.57
CA CYS A 41 9.91 14.31 -10.09
C CYS A 41 10.88 15.07 -10.99
N TYR A 42 11.93 14.40 -11.50
CA TYR A 42 12.89 15.02 -12.42
C TYR A 42 12.24 15.39 -13.76
N SER A 43 11.40 14.50 -14.31
CA SER A 43 10.71 14.75 -15.57
C SER A 43 9.67 15.88 -15.49
N SER A 44 9.15 16.17 -14.31
CA SER A 44 8.05 17.13 -14.14
C SER A 44 8.51 18.58 -13.92
N SER A 45 9.82 18.85 -13.84
CA SER A 45 10.52 20.16 -13.77
C SER A 45 10.05 21.22 -12.76
N LEU A 46 8.85 21.10 -12.17
CA LEU A 46 8.23 22.05 -11.24
C LEU A 46 8.36 21.62 -9.77
N LEU A 47 8.92 20.44 -9.51
CA LEU A 47 8.92 19.78 -8.21
C LEU A 47 10.35 19.51 -7.71
N PRO A 48 10.73 20.04 -6.54
CA PRO A 48 11.97 19.63 -5.89
C PRO A 48 11.94 18.14 -5.49
N GLY A 49 12.97 17.38 -5.88
CA GLY A 49 13.08 15.94 -5.59
C GLY A 49 13.14 15.61 -4.09
N TYR A 50 13.45 16.58 -3.22
CA TYR A 50 13.47 16.38 -1.76
C TYR A 50 12.07 16.09 -1.18
N ILE A 51 10.99 16.49 -1.87
CA ILE A 51 9.60 16.29 -1.42
C ILE A 51 9.27 14.80 -1.29
N MET A 52 9.80 13.97 -2.20
CA MET A 52 9.67 12.50 -2.17
C MET A 52 10.28 11.90 -0.89
N ILE A 53 11.48 12.37 -0.54
CA ILE A 53 12.23 11.88 0.63
C ILE A 53 11.48 12.28 1.90
N ALA A 54 11.02 13.53 1.98
CA ALA A 54 10.20 14.00 3.09
C ALA A 54 8.93 13.17 3.25
N ALA A 55 8.23 12.85 2.16
CA ALA A 55 7.02 12.04 2.20
C ALA A 55 7.27 10.62 2.75
N ILE A 56 8.38 9.97 2.40
CA ILE A 56 8.73 8.64 2.94
C ILE A 56 8.96 8.70 4.45
N ILE A 57 9.71 9.71 4.91
CA ILE A 57 9.99 9.90 6.34
C ILE A 57 8.69 10.11 7.12
N VAL A 58 7.81 10.96 6.59
CA VAL A 58 6.50 11.22 7.19
C VAL A 58 5.65 9.95 7.26
N ASN A 59 5.57 9.18 6.18
CA ASN A 59 4.83 7.91 6.16
C ASN A 59 5.39 6.92 7.20
N PHE A 60 6.72 6.82 7.33
CA PHE A 60 7.35 5.90 8.29
C PHE A 60 7.02 6.27 9.74
N ILE A 61 7.07 7.56 10.08
CA ILE A 61 6.70 8.05 11.41
C ILE A 61 5.21 7.83 11.67
N MET A 62 4.36 8.11 10.69
CA MET A 62 2.90 8.00 10.81
C MET A 62 2.38 6.56 10.73
N MET A 63 3.17 5.62 10.22
CA MET A 63 2.81 4.19 10.17
C MET A 63 2.57 3.62 11.56
N ILE A 64 3.43 3.92 12.54
CA ILE A 64 3.32 3.39 13.90
C ILE A 64 2.02 3.82 14.60
N PRO A 65 1.69 5.11 14.74
CA PRO A 65 0.49 5.53 15.46
C PRO A 65 -0.80 5.09 14.77
N THR A 66 -0.86 5.19 13.43
CA THR A 66 -2.06 4.74 12.70
C THR A 66 -2.27 3.23 12.79
N GLY A 67 -1.20 2.44 12.76
CA GLY A 67 -1.28 1.00 12.96
C GLY A 67 -1.80 0.61 14.34
N VAL A 68 -1.36 1.32 15.40
CA VAL A 68 -1.86 1.08 16.77
C VAL A 68 -3.33 1.45 16.90
N ILE A 69 -3.76 2.59 16.37
CA ILE A 69 -5.16 3.03 16.40
C ILE A 69 -6.04 1.96 15.75
N VAL A 70 -5.75 1.59 14.50
CA VAL A 70 -6.51 0.56 13.77
C VAL A 70 -6.52 -0.77 14.53
N ALA A 71 -5.41 -1.15 15.17
CA ALA A 71 -5.34 -2.42 15.91
C ALA A 71 -6.21 -2.46 17.17
N VAL A 72 -6.43 -1.31 17.84
CA VAL A 72 -7.21 -1.20 19.08
C VAL A 72 -8.68 -0.88 18.81
N THR A 73 -8.94 0.12 17.97
CA THR A 73 -10.30 0.62 17.72
C THR A 73 -10.98 -0.05 16.54
N ASN A 74 -10.24 -0.79 15.71
CA ASN A 74 -10.73 -1.36 14.44
C ASN A 74 -11.32 -0.30 13.49
N THR A 75 -10.94 0.98 13.64
CA THR A 75 -11.39 2.07 12.78
C THR A 75 -10.25 2.52 11.85
N ILE A 76 -10.51 2.54 10.54
CA ILE A 76 -9.55 3.01 9.54
C ILE A 76 -9.43 4.53 9.68
N PHE A 77 -8.29 4.97 10.20
CA PHE A 77 -8.01 6.39 10.39
C PHE A 77 -7.33 6.98 9.17
N VAL A 78 -8.05 7.87 8.47
CA VAL A 78 -7.54 8.53 7.26
C VAL A 78 -6.93 9.89 7.65
N LEU A 79 -5.61 10.00 7.54
CA LEU A 79 -4.82 11.17 7.97
C LEU A 79 -4.94 12.40 7.03
N GLY A 80 -6.14 12.81 6.62
CA GLY A 80 -6.31 13.95 5.71
C GLY A 80 -5.74 15.27 6.26
N VAL A 81 -6.34 15.77 7.35
CA VAL A 81 -5.97 17.07 7.93
C VAL A 81 -4.53 17.11 8.48
N PRO A 82 -4.03 16.08 9.20
CA PRO A 82 -2.65 16.11 9.70
C PRO A 82 -1.61 16.17 8.58
N ILE A 83 -1.85 15.50 7.45
CA ILE A 83 -0.98 15.58 6.27
C ILE A 83 -1.04 16.98 5.67
N ASP A 84 -2.20 17.63 5.62
CA ASP A 84 -2.32 19.00 5.10
C ASP A 84 -1.57 20.00 5.97
N VAL A 85 -1.72 19.90 7.29
CA VAL A 85 -0.97 20.73 8.23
C VAL A 85 0.53 20.52 8.05
N LEU A 86 0.99 19.26 7.96
CA LEU A 86 2.40 18.98 7.78
C LEU A 86 2.94 19.43 6.42
N SER A 87 2.19 19.20 5.35
CA SER A 87 2.55 19.61 3.98
C SER A 87 2.64 21.13 3.85
N SER A 88 1.72 21.85 4.50
CA SER A 88 1.74 23.32 4.50
C SER A 88 2.94 23.91 5.23
N VAL A 89 3.42 23.25 6.30
CA VAL A 89 4.63 23.66 7.03
C VAL A 89 5.89 23.38 6.22
N ILE A 90 5.97 22.23 5.55
CA ILE A 90 7.15 21.84 4.76
C ILE A 90 7.30 22.70 3.50
N LEU A 91 6.19 23.11 2.86
CA LEU A 91 6.20 23.80 1.56
C LEU A 91 5.37 25.10 1.58
N PRO A 92 5.84 26.17 2.23
CA PRO A 92 5.16 27.46 2.19
C PRO A 92 5.21 28.04 0.77
N GLY A 93 4.04 28.34 0.19
CA GLY A 93 3.92 29.08 -1.07
C GLY A 93 4.04 28.27 -2.37
N ASN A 94 4.27 26.95 -2.32
CA ASN A 94 4.23 26.09 -3.51
C ASN A 94 3.01 25.15 -3.52
N PRO A 95 1.94 25.47 -4.27
CA PRO A 95 0.72 24.66 -4.30
C PRO A 95 0.92 23.29 -4.96
N ILE A 96 1.82 23.19 -5.95
CA ILE A 96 2.06 21.93 -6.68
C ILE A 96 2.86 20.97 -5.78
N GLY A 97 3.85 21.48 -5.06
CA GLY A 97 4.59 20.71 -4.05
C GLY A 97 3.70 20.21 -2.92
N PHE A 98 2.81 21.07 -2.42
CA PHE A 98 1.81 20.69 -1.42
C PHE A 98 0.92 19.52 -1.89
N LEU A 99 0.37 19.64 -3.11
CA LEU A 99 -0.52 18.61 -3.66
C LEU A 99 0.19 17.27 -3.88
N THR A 100 1.44 17.28 -4.33
CA THR A 100 2.21 16.04 -4.53
C THR A 100 2.57 15.36 -3.21
N LEU A 101 3.00 16.10 -2.20
CA LEU A 101 3.28 15.55 -0.87
C LEU A 101 2.00 14.97 -0.25
N ARG A 102 0.88 15.69 -0.36
CA ARG A 102 -0.44 15.22 0.09
C ARG A 102 -0.83 13.93 -0.61
N ALA A 103 -0.82 13.89 -1.94
CA ALA A 103 -1.26 12.73 -2.71
C ALA A 103 -0.41 11.49 -2.45
N TYR A 104 0.92 11.66 -2.37
CA TYR A 104 1.85 10.55 -2.12
C TYR A 104 1.70 10.00 -0.70
N THR A 105 1.70 10.87 0.31
CA THR A 105 1.56 10.47 1.73
C THR A 105 0.20 9.83 1.99
N PHE A 106 -0.88 10.39 1.46
CA PHE A 106 -2.22 9.84 1.63
C PHE A 106 -2.37 8.44 1.02
N SER A 107 -1.89 8.26 -0.22
CA SER A 107 -2.02 6.98 -0.94
C SER A 107 -1.16 5.89 -0.30
N CYS A 108 0.08 6.21 0.09
CA CYS A 108 0.94 5.27 0.81
C CYS A 108 0.32 4.85 2.13
N GLN A 109 -0.19 5.80 2.92
CA GLN A 109 -0.78 5.49 4.22
C GLN A 109 -1.98 4.54 4.11
N TYR A 110 -2.85 4.77 3.13
CA TYR A 110 -4.00 3.90 2.86
C TYR A 110 -3.53 2.46 2.58
N GLN A 111 -2.56 2.29 1.67
CA GLN A 111 -2.06 0.95 1.31
C GLN A 111 -1.32 0.26 2.46
N ILE A 112 -0.53 1.01 3.24
CA ILE A 112 0.19 0.47 4.41
C ILE A 112 -0.80 -0.16 5.41
N ILE A 113 -1.90 0.54 5.72
CA ILE A 113 -2.89 0.03 6.69
C ILE A 113 -3.55 -1.26 6.19
N HIS A 114 -3.93 -1.33 4.91
CA HIS A 114 -4.53 -2.53 4.34
C HIS A 114 -3.56 -3.72 4.34
N VAL A 115 -2.29 -3.51 4.00
CA VAL A 115 -1.25 -4.54 4.06
C VAL A 115 -1.01 -5.00 5.51
N LEU A 116 -0.98 -4.10 6.49
CA LEU A 116 -0.84 -4.43 7.91
C LEU A 116 -1.99 -5.29 8.43
N ILE A 117 -3.23 -4.98 8.04
CA ILE A 117 -4.40 -5.80 8.38
C ILE A 117 -4.28 -7.18 7.75
N SER A 118 -3.90 -7.26 6.47
CA SER A 118 -3.68 -8.54 5.78
C SER A 118 -2.59 -9.39 6.43
N PHE A 119 -1.48 -8.79 6.87
CA PHE A 119 -0.42 -9.51 7.59
C PHE A 119 -0.88 -9.98 8.97
N LYS A 120 -1.67 -9.17 9.68
CA LYS A 120 -2.27 -9.57 10.96
C LYS A 120 -3.18 -10.80 10.77
N ILE A 121 -4.08 -10.76 9.79
CA ILE A 121 -4.97 -11.89 9.47
C ILE A 121 -4.15 -13.11 9.08
N ALA A 122 -3.14 -12.94 8.25
CA ALA A 122 -2.29 -14.03 7.80
C ALA A 122 -1.52 -14.70 8.94
N HIS A 123 -1.10 -13.93 9.94
CA HIS A 123 -0.47 -14.46 11.14
C HIS A 123 -1.43 -15.33 11.96
N TYR A 124 -2.71 -14.96 12.07
CA TYR A 124 -3.68 -15.79 12.78
C TYR A 124 -4.12 -17.01 11.99
N MET A 125 -4.31 -16.86 10.68
CA MET A 125 -4.82 -17.93 9.81
C MET A 125 -3.73 -18.88 9.27
N LYS A 126 -2.44 -18.59 9.51
CA LYS A 126 -1.29 -19.34 8.98
C LYS A 126 -1.35 -19.54 7.46
N THR A 127 -1.93 -18.59 6.74
CA THR A 127 -2.24 -18.72 5.31
C THR A 127 -0.99 -18.79 4.43
N PHE A 128 0.14 -18.22 4.85
CA PHE A 128 1.37 -18.14 4.07
C PHE A 128 2.42 -19.22 4.37
N SER A 129 2.08 -20.26 5.14
CA SER A 129 3.00 -21.40 5.36
C SER A 129 3.37 -22.07 4.04
N VAL A 130 4.64 -22.49 3.90
CA VAL A 130 5.10 -23.37 2.82
C VAL A 130 4.22 -24.62 2.79
N GLY A 131 3.47 -24.84 1.71
CA GLY A 131 2.48 -25.93 1.56
C GLY A 131 1.00 -25.57 1.78
N SER A 132 0.69 -24.32 2.16
CA SER A 132 -0.70 -23.83 2.28
C SER A 132 -1.30 -23.45 0.92
N ILE A 133 -2.61 -23.69 0.75
CA ILE A 133 -3.39 -23.36 -0.47
C ILE A 133 -3.26 -21.87 -0.85
N TYR A 134 -2.97 -21.00 0.13
CA TYR A 134 -2.87 -19.54 -0.05
C TYR A 134 -1.41 -19.03 -0.20
N SER A 135 -0.41 -19.92 -0.16
CA SER A 135 0.99 -19.56 -0.46
C SER A 135 1.18 -18.92 -1.86
N PRO A 136 0.47 -19.36 -2.93
CA PRO A 136 0.54 -18.72 -4.24
C PRO A 136 0.05 -17.26 -4.26
N LEU A 137 -0.76 -16.84 -3.27
CA LEU A 137 -1.35 -15.51 -3.23
C LEU A 137 -0.29 -14.41 -3.04
N LEU A 138 0.86 -14.74 -2.41
CA LEU A 138 2.02 -13.84 -2.32
C LEU A 138 2.60 -13.52 -3.70
N PHE A 139 2.55 -14.46 -4.65
CA PHE A 139 2.94 -14.20 -6.04
C PHE A 139 1.97 -13.27 -6.76
N GLY A 140 0.72 -13.14 -6.28
CA GLY A 140 -0.23 -12.14 -6.79
C GLY A 140 0.28 -10.70 -6.69
N LEU A 141 1.12 -10.40 -5.70
CA LEU A 141 1.77 -9.10 -5.55
C LEU A 141 2.83 -8.87 -6.64
N LEU A 142 3.59 -9.90 -7.02
CA LEU A 142 4.53 -9.84 -8.15
C LEU A 142 3.79 -9.68 -9.48
N VAL A 143 2.68 -10.39 -9.66
CA VAL A 143 1.81 -10.25 -10.84
C VAL A 143 1.27 -8.81 -10.93
N GLY A 144 0.86 -8.22 -9.81
CA GLY A 144 0.43 -6.82 -9.72
C GLY A 144 1.51 -5.80 -10.10
N LEU A 145 2.79 -6.08 -9.82
CA LEU A 145 3.93 -5.24 -10.23
C LEU A 145 4.22 -5.36 -11.74
N VAL A 146 4.10 -6.57 -12.28
CA VAL A 146 4.47 -6.89 -13.67
C VAL A 146 3.41 -6.40 -14.67
N LEU A 147 2.13 -6.44 -14.31
CA LEU A 147 1.01 -6.00 -15.15
C LEU A 147 1.10 -4.55 -15.67
N PRO A 148 1.37 -3.51 -14.86
CA PRO A 148 1.50 -2.14 -15.37
C PRO A 148 2.73 -1.95 -16.27
N ILE A 149 3.82 -2.68 -16.03
CA ILE A 149 5.02 -2.65 -16.86
C ILE A 149 4.73 -3.25 -18.24
N ILE A 150 4.02 -4.37 -18.28
CA ILE A 150 3.53 -5.01 -19.51
C ILE A 150 2.60 -4.06 -20.26
N SER A 151 1.65 -3.44 -19.57
CA SER A 151 0.72 -2.47 -20.17
C SER A 151 1.45 -1.31 -20.85
N TRP A 152 2.46 -0.73 -20.18
CA TRP A 152 3.28 0.34 -20.73
C TRP A 152 4.08 -0.13 -21.96
N PHE A 153 4.63 -1.35 -21.90
CA PHE A 153 5.37 -1.93 -23.02
C PHE A 153 4.49 -2.21 -24.24
N LEU A 154 3.28 -2.73 -24.04
CA LEU A 154 2.31 -2.97 -25.13
C LEU A 154 1.90 -1.67 -25.83
N TRP A 155 1.69 -0.59 -25.07
CA TRP A 155 1.40 0.72 -25.65
C TRP A 155 2.55 1.26 -26.50
N LYS A 156 3.81 1.06 -26.06
CA LYS A 156 5.00 1.50 -26.78
C LYS A 156 5.27 0.71 -28.07
N LYS A 157 4.91 -0.58 -28.10
CA LYS A 157 5.14 -1.47 -29.25
C LYS A 157 4.05 -1.38 -30.32
N PHE A 158 2.80 -1.05 -29.95
CA PHE A 158 1.66 -0.99 -30.89
C PHE A 158 0.91 0.36 -30.83
N PRO A 159 1.50 1.44 -31.38
CA PRO A 159 0.87 2.77 -31.38
C PRO A 159 -0.39 2.86 -32.26
N ASN A 160 -0.62 1.89 -33.15
CA ASN A 160 -1.77 1.88 -34.06
C ASN A 160 -3.10 1.48 -33.39
N ILE A 161 -3.08 0.94 -32.17
CA ILE A 161 -4.27 0.41 -31.51
C ILE A 161 -4.72 1.37 -30.39
N LYS A 162 -5.70 2.23 -30.70
CA LYS A 162 -6.17 3.29 -29.78
C LYS A 162 -6.85 2.77 -28.51
N TRP A 163 -7.47 1.58 -28.53
CA TRP A 163 -8.14 1.00 -27.36
C TRP A 163 -7.16 0.51 -26.29
N LEU A 164 -5.92 0.15 -26.68
CA LEU A 164 -4.88 -0.30 -25.74
C LEU A 164 -4.44 0.80 -24.78
N ALA A 165 -4.56 2.08 -25.18
CA ALA A 165 -4.28 3.23 -24.32
C ALA A 165 -5.34 3.44 -23.22
N PHE A 166 -6.56 2.91 -23.39
CA PHE A 166 -7.63 3.02 -22.39
C PHE A 166 -7.62 1.89 -21.36
N ILE A 167 -6.81 0.85 -21.56
CA ILE A 167 -6.71 -0.27 -20.61
C ILE A 167 -5.75 0.12 -19.48
N HIS A 168 -6.29 0.56 -18.36
CA HIS A 168 -5.53 0.74 -17.13
C HIS A 168 -5.68 -0.50 -16.26
N PHE A 169 -4.80 -1.49 -16.46
CA PHE A 169 -4.77 -2.71 -15.63
C PHE A 169 -4.78 -2.44 -14.11
N PRO A 170 -4.08 -1.42 -13.57
CA PRO A 170 -4.17 -1.09 -12.15
C PRO A 170 -5.58 -0.66 -11.73
N MET A 171 -6.27 0.15 -12.55
CA MET A 171 -7.64 0.59 -12.26
C MET A 171 -8.64 -0.54 -12.38
N ILE A 172 -8.45 -1.48 -13.31
CA ILE A 172 -9.31 -2.66 -13.45
C ILE A 172 -9.18 -3.57 -12.23
N LEU A 173 -7.97 -3.79 -11.72
CA LEU A 173 -7.74 -4.61 -10.53
C LEU A 173 -8.22 -3.93 -9.24
N VAL A 174 -8.02 -2.61 -9.10
CA VAL A 174 -8.56 -1.84 -7.98
C VAL A 174 -10.09 -1.81 -8.03
N ALA A 175 -10.69 -1.60 -9.21
CA ALA A 175 -12.13 -1.68 -9.39
C ALA A 175 -12.66 -3.07 -9.03
N ALA A 176 -11.98 -4.14 -9.43
CA ALA A 176 -12.35 -5.51 -9.04
C ALA A 176 -12.27 -5.75 -7.53
N SER A 177 -11.37 -5.06 -6.80
CA SER A 177 -11.27 -5.16 -5.34
C SER A 177 -12.36 -4.40 -4.57
N ASN A 178 -13.05 -3.44 -5.21
CA ASN A 178 -14.09 -2.60 -4.60
C ASN A 178 -15.53 -3.05 -4.92
N VAL A 179 -15.71 -4.25 -5.49
CA VAL A 179 -17.03 -4.80 -5.84
C VAL A 179 -17.38 -5.91 -4.82
N PRO A 180 -18.39 -5.76 -3.94
CA PRO A 180 -19.40 -4.72 -3.80
C PRO A 180 -19.21 -3.79 -2.57
N PRO A 181 -19.47 -2.48 -2.73
CA PRO A 181 -19.51 -1.50 -1.63
C PRO A 181 -20.90 -1.41 -0.99
N ALA A 182 -21.46 -2.56 -0.56
CA ALA A 182 -22.73 -2.59 0.16
C ALA A 182 -22.55 -3.34 1.49
N PRO A 183 -22.66 -2.68 2.65
CA PRO A 183 -22.89 -3.37 3.91
C PRO A 183 -24.14 -4.24 3.75
N ALA A 184 -24.09 -5.50 4.21
CA ALA A 184 -25.18 -6.48 4.06
C ALA A 184 -26.53 -6.06 4.69
N GLY A 185 -26.64 -4.87 5.28
CA GLY A 185 -27.85 -4.33 5.90
C GLY A 185 -28.78 -3.52 4.98
N GLU A 186 -28.41 -3.18 3.74
CA GLU A 186 -29.27 -2.40 2.83
C GLU A 186 -30.14 -3.26 1.88
N TYR A 187 -30.07 -4.59 1.97
CA TYR A 187 -30.87 -5.50 1.13
C TYR A 187 -32.18 -6.00 1.76
N THR A 188 -32.58 -5.52 2.94
CA THR A 188 -33.93 -5.80 3.45
C THR A 188 -34.89 -4.74 2.91
N PRO A 189 -35.75 -5.05 1.92
CA PRO A 189 -36.91 -4.20 1.67
C PRO A 189 -37.74 -4.22 2.95
N CYS A 190 -38.20 -3.04 3.35
CA CYS A 190 -39.08 -2.81 4.48
C CYS A 190 -40.20 -3.85 4.49
N VAL A 191 -40.24 -4.69 5.53
CA VAL A 191 -41.43 -5.41 5.97
C VAL A 191 -41.58 -5.12 7.46
#